data_AF-G3J1N6-F1
#
_entry.id   AF-G3J1N6-F1
#
_cell.length_a   1.000
_cell.length_b   1.000
_cell.length_c   1.000
_cell.angle_alpha   90.00
_cell.angle_beta   90.00
_cell.angle_gamma   90.00
#
_symmetry.space_group_name_H-M   'P 1'
#
loop_
_entity.id
_entity.type
_entity.pdbx_description
1 polymer ?
#
loop_
_entity_poly.entity_id
_entity_poly.type
_entity_poly.pdbx_seq_one_letter_code
_entity_poly.pdbx_strand_id
1 'polypeptide(L)'
;MTVGVVYITLCAQLNTTSQQTRIWRYFVAMDEIEYERRISDLNGWAESVRAELASLITDRPASVIYHYTDLAGLIGIISSGRVWATHTGKLNDASENRHGYEFVADHVRANLPEPSRPIFEKALSVLRSVDTYVACYSTQSDLLSQWRNYAVGRVGYSLGFETTRMATGDGSMPLLEAVIYRDDIARSVIDQLLGRIDAYFVRQSFGEVEVGYVSGMLQAQLNIIACILKHPKFEEESEYRQIYQPSSSALVLNTEFRQGRFGLTPFVRIGFLEKDRLPLKTITIGPCQDPETESNALKMFLSSNGYAHVEVLTSEIPLRM
;
A
#
# COMPACT_ATOMS: atom_id res chain seq x y z
N MET A 1 -16.73 -0.09 27.73
CA MET A 1 -16.76 -1.29 26.84
C MET A 1 -15.57 -1.33 25.87
N THR A 2 -14.67 -0.36 25.95
CA THR A 2 -13.65 -0.01 24.94
C THR A 2 -12.26 -0.57 25.27
N VAL A 3 -11.96 -0.74 26.56
CA VAL A 3 -10.71 -1.35 27.07
C VAL A 3 -10.52 -2.79 26.57
N GLY A 4 -11.60 -3.56 26.42
CA GLY A 4 -11.55 -4.97 26.02
C GLY A 4 -11.16 -5.18 24.56
N VAL A 5 -11.60 -4.32 23.64
CA VAL A 5 -11.34 -4.47 22.20
C VAL A 5 -9.88 -4.14 21.88
N VAL A 6 -9.33 -3.11 22.51
CA VAL A 6 -7.92 -2.75 22.38
C VAL A 6 -7.01 -3.76 23.08
N TYR A 7 -7.39 -4.25 24.26
CA TYR A 7 -6.67 -5.33 24.94
C TYR A 7 -6.53 -6.56 24.04
N ILE A 8 -7.59 -6.91 23.30
CA ILE A 8 -7.58 -8.01 22.33
C ILE A 8 -6.63 -7.69 21.15
N THR A 9 -6.68 -6.47 20.59
CA THR A 9 -5.79 -6.06 19.48
C THR A 9 -4.31 -6.03 19.87
N LEU A 10 -3.98 -5.52 21.06
CA LEU A 10 -2.62 -5.53 21.61
C LEU A 10 -2.16 -6.93 22.01
N CYS A 11 -3.03 -7.75 22.60
CA CYS A 11 -2.71 -9.14 22.93
C CYS A 11 -2.50 -10.01 21.68
N ALA A 12 -3.17 -9.69 20.57
CA ALA A 12 -3.00 -10.37 19.28
C ALA A 12 -1.62 -10.11 18.63
N GLN A 13 -0.93 -9.04 19.02
CA GLN A 13 0.40 -8.68 18.53
C GLN A 13 1.55 -9.21 19.43
N LEU A 14 1.23 -9.91 20.52
CA LEU A 14 2.21 -10.32 21.54
C LEU A 14 2.24 -11.85 21.72
N ASN A 15 3.46 -12.40 21.74
CA ASN A 15 3.69 -13.84 21.65
C ASN A 15 3.67 -14.59 22.99
N THR A 16 3.45 -13.92 24.14
CA THR A 16 3.55 -14.58 25.46
C THR A 16 2.50 -14.12 26.48
N THR A 17 1.97 -15.08 27.27
CA THR A 17 0.97 -14.88 28.34
C THR A 17 1.47 -13.93 29.45
N SER A 18 2.77 -13.88 29.68
CA SER A 18 3.38 -12.96 30.65
C SER A 18 3.32 -11.49 30.20
N GLN A 19 3.43 -11.21 28.89
CA GLN A 19 3.28 -9.85 28.34
C GLN A 19 1.83 -9.40 28.43
N GLN A 20 0.89 -10.27 28.07
CA GLN A 20 -0.56 -9.99 28.14
C GLN A 20 -1.04 -9.68 29.58
N THR A 21 -0.44 -10.32 30.59
CA THR A 21 -0.77 -10.09 32.01
C THR A 21 -0.20 -8.77 32.55
N ARG A 22 1.01 -8.36 32.13
CA ARG A 22 1.61 -7.08 32.54
C ARG A 22 0.90 -5.89 31.88
N ILE A 23 0.48 -6.05 30.65
CA ILE A 23 -0.37 -5.10 29.91
C ILE A 23 -1.71 -4.90 30.60
N TRP A 24 -2.37 -5.99 31.01
CA TRP A 24 -3.61 -5.91 31.78
C TRP A 24 -3.42 -5.11 33.08
N ARG A 25 -2.29 -5.30 33.79
CA ARG A 25 -1.96 -4.54 35.01
C ARG A 25 -1.67 -3.06 34.75
N TYR A 26 -1.00 -2.70 33.65
CA TYR A 26 -0.79 -1.31 33.23
C TYR A 26 -2.12 -0.62 32.93
N PHE A 27 -3.02 -1.30 32.21
CA PHE A 27 -4.33 -0.79 31.84
C PHE A 27 -5.32 -0.68 33.01
N VAL A 28 -5.23 -1.57 34.00
CA VAL A 28 -6.07 -1.48 35.21
C VAL A 28 -5.63 -0.31 36.11
N ALA A 29 -4.41 0.20 35.95
CA ALA A 29 -3.85 1.30 36.75
C ALA A 29 -4.02 2.69 36.11
N MET A 30 -4.31 2.79 34.81
CA MET A 30 -4.51 4.06 34.09
C MET A 30 -6.01 4.29 33.88
N ASP A 31 -6.51 5.49 34.19
CA ASP A 31 -7.93 5.78 33.96
C ASP A 31 -8.26 5.87 32.46
N GLU A 32 -9.52 5.61 32.10
CA GLU A 32 -10.00 5.53 30.71
C GLU A 32 -9.82 6.88 29.97
N ILE A 33 -9.83 8.01 30.69
CA ILE A 33 -9.68 9.36 30.11
C ILE A 33 -8.22 9.63 29.75
N GLU A 34 -7.27 9.28 30.63
CA GLU A 34 -5.84 9.38 30.33
C GLU A 34 -5.48 8.48 29.14
N TYR A 35 -6.05 7.28 29.09
CA TYR A 35 -5.87 6.35 27.98
C TYR A 35 -6.34 6.94 26.64
N GLU A 36 -7.59 7.40 26.57
CA GLU A 36 -8.14 7.97 25.33
C GLU A 36 -7.35 9.20 24.86
N ARG A 37 -6.92 10.04 25.80
CA ARG A 37 -6.06 11.19 25.52
C ARG A 37 -4.72 10.77 24.91
N ARG A 38 -4.03 9.80 25.52
CA ARG A 38 -2.73 9.30 25.03
C ARG A 38 -2.84 8.70 23.62
N ILE A 39 -3.90 7.94 23.33
CA ILE A 39 -4.13 7.37 21.98
C ILE A 39 -4.44 8.47 20.97
N SER A 40 -5.26 9.45 21.34
CA SER A 40 -5.55 10.61 20.48
C SER A 40 -4.27 11.39 20.14
N ASP A 41 -3.44 11.68 21.15
CA ASP A 41 -2.16 12.38 20.97
C ASP A 41 -1.22 11.60 20.04
N LEU A 42 -1.16 10.28 20.20
CA LEU A 42 -0.33 9.39 19.39
C LEU A 42 -0.82 9.29 17.94
N ASN A 43 -2.14 9.22 17.72
CA ASN A 43 -2.72 9.24 16.38
C ASN A 43 -2.50 10.58 15.68
N GLY A 44 -2.67 11.69 16.38
CA GLY A 44 -2.42 13.03 15.84
C GLY A 44 -0.95 13.22 15.45
N TRP A 45 -0.02 12.73 16.27
CA TRP A 45 1.40 12.75 15.92
C TRP A 45 1.74 11.84 14.74
N ALA A 46 1.19 10.62 14.68
CA ALA A 46 1.41 9.71 13.55
C ALA A 46 0.91 10.30 12.22
N GLU A 47 -0.24 10.97 12.24
CA GLU A 47 -0.78 11.65 11.07
C GLU A 47 0.08 12.84 10.63
N SER A 48 0.60 13.62 11.60
CA SER A 48 1.57 14.68 11.31
C SER A 48 2.84 14.15 10.66
N VAL A 49 3.35 12.99 11.10
CA VAL A 49 4.54 12.36 10.48
C VAL A 49 4.22 11.93 9.06
N ARG A 50 3.06 11.29 8.83
CA ARG A 50 2.65 10.86 7.47
C ARG A 50 2.53 12.03 6.51
N ALA A 51 1.89 13.13 6.92
CA ALA A 51 1.72 14.30 6.07
C ALA A 51 3.07 14.93 5.67
N GLU A 52 4.03 14.98 6.60
CA GLU A 52 5.40 15.44 6.35
C GLU A 52 6.14 14.52 5.37
N LEU A 53 6.13 13.20 5.60
CA LEU A 53 6.75 12.23 4.70
C LEU A 53 6.15 12.26 3.29
N ALA A 54 4.81 12.37 3.17
CA ALA A 54 4.12 12.44 1.89
C ALA A 54 4.63 13.62 1.03
N SER A 55 4.89 14.78 1.65
CA SER A 55 5.45 15.95 0.96
C SER A 55 6.87 15.73 0.44
N LEU A 56 7.66 14.85 1.06
CA LEU A 56 9.01 14.51 0.56
C LEU A 56 8.95 13.52 -0.60
N ILE A 57 7.92 12.69 -0.62
CA ILE A 57 7.71 11.66 -1.63
C ILE A 57 7.22 12.31 -2.93
N THR A 58 6.22 13.18 -2.85
CA THR A 58 5.67 13.86 -4.02
C THR A 58 5.10 15.25 -3.70
N ASP A 59 5.64 16.27 -4.37
CA ASP A 59 5.14 17.65 -4.27
C ASP A 59 3.85 17.88 -5.09
N ARG A 60 3.59 17.01 -6.08
CA ARG A 60 2.49 17.15 -7.04
C ARG A 60 1.88 15.78 -7.34
N PRO A 61 0.97 15.29 -6.48
CA PRO A 61 0.33 14.01 -6.70
C PRO A 61 -0.46 14.01 -8.02
N ALA A 62 -0.39 12.90 -8.74
CA ALA A 62 -1.13 12.73 -9.99
C ALA A 62 -2.64 12.73 -9.72
N SER A 63 -3.42 13.40 -10.58
CA SER A 63 -4.89 13.41 -10.49
C SER A 63 -5.53 12.15 -11.05
N VAL A 64 -4.82 11.47 -11.97
CA VAL A 64 -5.22 10.20 -12.57
C VAL A 64 -4.01 9.27 -12.61
N ILE A 65 -4.22 8.01 -12.24
CA ILE A 65 -3.21 6.94 -12.32
C ILE A 65 -3.80 5.69 -12.97
N TYR A 66 -2.96 4.90 -13.61
CA TYR A 66 -3.37 3.88 -14.58
C TYR A 66 -2.95 2.48 -14.17
N HIS A 67 -3.91 1.57 -13.98
CA HIS A 67 -3.66 0.16 -13.71
C HIS A 67 -3.64 -0.64 -15.02
N TYR A 68 -2.50 -1.22 -15.34
CA TYR A 68 -2.36 -2.11 -16.50
C TYR A 68 -2.79 -3.53 -16.14
N THR A 69 -3.60 -4.14 -17.01
CA THR A 69 -4.13 -5.49 -16.81
C THR A 69 -4.43 -6.19 -18.14
N ASP A 70 -4.63 -7.50 -18.08
CA ASP A 70 -5.22 -8.27 -19.18
C ASP A 70 -6.76 -8.25 -19.12
N LEU A 71 -7.42 -8.87 -20.11
CA LEU A 71 -8.88 -9.00 -20.21
C LEU A 71 -9.52 -9.64 -18.96
N ALA A 72 -8.88 -10.65 -18.37
CA ALA A 72 -9.43 -11.33 -17.20
C ALA A 72 -9.45 -10.39 -15.98
N GLY A 73 -8.36 -9.63 -15.78
CA GLY A 73 -8.33 -8.61 -14.74
C GLY A 73 -9.27 -7.43 -15.03
N LEU A 74 -9.42 -7.00 -16.29
CA LEU A 74 -10.42 -5.99 -16.68
C LEU A 74 -11.83 -6.44 -16.27
N ILE A 75 -12.26 -7.64 -16.71
CA ILE A 75 -13.59 -8.16 -16.40
C ILE A 75 -13.77 -8.28 -14.88
N GLY A 76 -12.77 -8.86 -14.19
CA GLY A 76 -12.81 -9.05 -12.75
C GLY A 76 -12.89 -7.75 -11.95
N ILE A 77 -12.15 -6.72 -12.35
CA ILE A 77 -12.14 -5.40 -11.68
C ILE A 77 -13.48 -4.69 -11.92
N ILE A 78 -13.92 -4.59 -13.18
CA ILE A 78 -15.15 -3.87 -13.55
C ILE A 78 -16.39 -4.53 -12.94
N SER A 79 -16.55 -5.85 -13.09
CA SER A 79 -17.75 -6.56 -12.61
C SER A 79 -17.83 -6.69 -11.09
N SER A 80 -16.72 -6.61 -10.37
CA SER A 80 -16.72 -6.61 -8.90
C SER A 80 -16.75 -5.22 -8.29
N GLY A 81 -16.47 -4.17 -9.06
CA GLY A 81 -16.31 -2.81 -8.55
C GLY A 81 -15.10 -2.66 -7.61
N ARG A 82 -14.09 -3.55 -7.70
CA ARG A 82 -12.96 -3.61 -6.76
C ARG A 82 -11.63 -3.82 -7.46
N VAL A 83 -10.59 -3.13 -7.01
CA VAL A 83 -9.22 -3.34 -7.51
C VAL A 83 -8.57 -4.53 -6.79
N TRP A 84 -7.76 -5.29 -7.52
CA TRP A 84 -7.09 -6.47 -6.99
C TRP A 84 -5.66 -6.15 -6.56
N ALA A 85 -5.43 -6.08 -5.24
CA ALA A 85 -4.08 -5.91 -4.69
C ALA A 85 -3.41 -7.26 -4.49
N THR A 86 -2.24 -7.43 -5.10
CA THR A 86 -1.49 -8.69 -5.14
C THR A 86 -0.52 -8.75 -3.96
N HIS A 87 -0.37 -9.91 -3.34
CA HIS A 87 0.63 -10.08 -2.29
C HIS A 87 2.04 -9.77 -2.79
N THR A 88 2.82 -8.98 -2.06
CA THR A 88 4.15 -8.50 -2.45
C THR A 88 5.11 -9.64 -2.81
N GLY A 89 5.02 -10.77 -2.11
CA GLY A 89 5.79 -11.98 -2.42
C GLY A 89 5.50 -12.64 -3.77
N LYS A 90 4.53 -12.14 -4.56
CA LYS A 90 4.14 -12.66 -5.89
C LYS A 90 4.17 -11.59 -6.99
N LEU A 91 4.82 -10.44 -6.76
CA LEU A 91 5.02 -9.42 -7.80
C LEU A 91 5.95 -9.93 -8.90
N ASN A 92 5.91 -9.25 -10.06
CA ASN A 92 6.72 -9.59 -11.24
C ASN A 92 8.23 -9.57 -10.95
N ASP A 93 8.66 -8.68 -10.06
CA ASP A 93 10.04 -8.59 -9.59
C ASP A 93 10.13 -8.91 -8.09
N ALA A 94 10.47 -10.15 -7.77
CA ALA A 94 10.68 -10.57 -6.38
C ALA A 94 11.96 -9.98 -5.75
N SER A 95 12.87 -9.41 -6.55
CA SER A 95 14.07 -8.73 -6.05
C SER A 95 13.75 -7.34 -5.51
N GLU A 96 12.69 -6.72 -5.99
CA GLU A 96 12.30 -5.36 -5.61
C GLU A 96 11.97 -5.24 -4.12
N ASN A 97 11.07 -6.08 -3.62
CA ASN A 97 10.72 -6.07 -2.19
C ASN A 97 11.96 -6.31 -1.31
N ARG A 98 12.81 -7.27 -1.70
CA ARG A 98 14.04 -7.56 -0.97
C ARG A 98 14.98 -6.35 -0.94
N HIS A 99 15.16 -5.68 -2.09
CA HIS A 99 15.98 -4.48 -2.20
C HIS A 99 15.47 -3.35 -1.30
N GLY A 100 14.17 -3.05 -1.35
CA GLY A 100 13.57 -2.03 -0.48
C GLY A 100 13.76 -2.34 1.00
N TYR A 101 13.58 -3.59 1.42
CA TYR A 101 13.83 -4.02 2.79
C TYR A 101 15.29 -3.88 3.22
N GLU A 102 16.23 -4.28 2.37
CA GLU A 102 17.66 -4.19 2.66
C GLU A 102 18.10 -2.73 2.75
N PHE A 103 17.66 -1.89 1.82
CA PHE A 103 17.93 -0.46 1.83
C PHE A 103 17.46 0.20 3.13
N VAL A 104 16.19 -0.02 3.51
CA VAL A 104 15.63 0.54 4.75
C VAL A 104 16.39 0.02 5.96
N ALA A 105 16.60 -1.29 6.06
CA ALA A 105 17.25 -1.89 7.22
C ALA A 105 18.70 -1.41 7.41
N ASP A 106 19.46 -1.32 6.32
CA ASP A 106 20.87 -0.90 6.38
C ASP A 106 20.98 0.58 6.72
N HIS A 107 20.16 1.42 6.11
CA HIS A 107 20.18 2.84 6.38
C HIS A 107 19.67 3.18 7.79
N VAL A 108 18.61 2.51 8.26
CA VAL A 108 18.14 2.65 9.65
C VAL A 108 19.24 2.26 10.62
N ARG A 109 19.84 1.05 10.48
CA ARG A 109 20.91 0.57 11.39
C ARG A 109 22.11 1.49 11.46
N ALA A 110 22.49 2.11 10.34
CA ALA A 110 23.63 3.03 10.27
C ALA A 110 23.37 4.35 11.01
N ASN A 111 22.10 4.75 11.17
CA ASN A 111 21.72 6.07 11.68
C ASN A 111 20.84 6.00 12.94
N LEU A 112 20.80 4.86 13.64
CA LEU A 112 19.96 4.69 14.83
C LEU A 112 20.37 5.64 15.97
N PRO A 113 19.43 6.45 16.50
CA PRO A 113 19.62 7.15 17.75
C PRO A 113 19.66 6.17 18.95
N GLU A 114 20.52 6.42 19.93
CA GLU A 114 20.65 5.54 21.11
C GLU A 114 19.36 5.39 21.94
N PRO A 115 18.56 6.44 22.22
CA PRO A 115 17.36 6.29 23.04
C PRO A 115 16.30 5.37 22.43
N SER A 116 16.20 5.34 21.11
CA SER A 116 15.17 4.61 20.36
C SER A 116 15.67 3.29 19.74
N ARG A 117 16.98 3.01 19.82
CA ARG A 117 17.64 1.83 19.23
C ARG A 117 16.90 0.50 19.47
N PRO A 118 16.50 0.11 20.72
CA PRO A 118 15.84 -1.18 20.95
C PRO A 118 14.52 -1.34 20.20
N ILE A 119 13.79 -0.24 20.00
CA ILE A 119 12.48 -0.21 19.35
C ILE A 119 12.64 -0.34 17.84
N PHE A 120 13.63 0.34 17.27
CA PHE A 120 13.98 0.16 15.87
C PHE A 120 14.48 -1.24 15.57
N GLU A 121 15.36 -1.81 16.39
CA GLU A 121 15.84 -3.18 16.23
C GLU A 121 14.66 -4.17 16.28
N LYS A 122 13.72 -3.95 17.20
CA LYS A 122 12.50 -4.75 17.27
C LYS A 122 11.68 -4.61 15.99
N ALA A 123 11.39 -3.41 15.52
CA ALA A 123 10.62 -3.17 14.29
C ALA A 123 11.30 -3.79 13.05
N LEU A 124 12.63 -3.65 12.93
CA LEU A 124 13.40 -4.24 11.84
C LEU A 124 13.38 -5.78 11.87
N SER A 125 13.39 -6.40 13.05
CA SER A 125 13.39 -7.87 13.17
C SER A 125 12.15 -8.54 12.59
N VAL A 126 11.04 -7.81 12.50
CA VAL A 126 9.74 -8.29 12.01
C VAL A 126 9.31 -7.58 10.72
N LEU A 127 10.17 -6.76 10.12
CA LEU A 127 9.83 -5.96 8.94
C LEU A 127 9.31 -6.82 7.77
N ARG A 128 9.90 -8.02 7.58
CA ARG A 128 9.54 -8.97 6.52
C ARG A 128 8.32 -9.85 6.86
N SER A 129 7.76 -9.76 8.07
CA SER A 129 6.63 -10.61 8.50
C SER A 129 5.27 -9.93 8.33
N VAL A 130 5.22 -8.73 7.73
CA VAL A 130 3.97 -8.04 7.46
C VAL A 130 3.43 -8.53 6.12
N ASP A 131 2.33 -9.27 6.16
CA ASP A 131 1.58 -9.59 4.94
C ASP A 131 1.20 -8.28 4.25
N THR A 132 1.66 -8.09 3.03
CA THR A 132 1.47 -6.82 2.32
C THR A 132 0.93 -7.10 0.94
N TYR A 133 -0.09 -6.34 0.56
CA TYR A 133 -0.73 -6.45 -0.75
C TYR A 133 -0.62 -5.09 -1.44
N VAL A 134 -0.30 -5.10 -2.73
CA VAL A 134 -0.17 -3.86 -3.51
C VAL A 134 -0.98 -3.93 -4.79
N ALA A 135 -1.66 -2.84 -5.12
CA ALA A 135 -2.10 -2.55 -6.47
C ALA A 135 -1.18 -1.48 -7.05
N CYS A 136 -0.59 -1.78 -8.22
CA CYS A 136 0.37 -0.90 -8.88
C CYS A 136 -0.31 -0.12 -10.00
N TYR A 137 0.09 1.13 -10.16
CA TYR A 137 -0.42 2.05 -11.16
C TYR A 137 0.75 2.80 -11.79
N SER A 138 0.56 3.38 -12.96
CA SER A 138 1.49 4.32 -13.59
C SER A 138 0.83 5.69 -13.74
N THR A 139 1.60 6.78 -13.82
CA THR A 139 1.05 8.06 -14.29
C THR A 139 0.82 8.10 -15.81
N GLN A 140 1.35 7.11 -16.56
CA GLN A 140 1.25 7.02 -18.01
C GLN A 140 0.19 6.01 -18.43
N SER A 141 -0.77 6.45 -19.25
CA SER A 141 -1.84 5.59 -19.78
C SER A 141 -1.42 4.67 -20.92
N ASP A 142 -0.36 5.05 -21.64
CA ASP A 142 0.11 4.40 -22.86
C ASP A 142 1.64 4.20 -22.82
N LEU A 143 2.10 3.14 -22.14
CA LEU A 143 3.53 2.87 -21.91
C LEU A 143 3.96 1.53 -22.53
N LEU A 144 4.95 1.57 -23.43
CA LEU A 144 5.43 0.39 -24.19
C LEU A 144 5.89 -0.75 -23.28
N SER A 145 6.64 -0.47 -22.21
CA SER A 145 7.14 -1.50 -21.29
C SER A 145 5.99 -2.19 -20.56
N GLN A 146 4.91 -1.47 -20.24
CA GLN A 146 3.72 -2.04 -19.62
C GLN A 146 2.92 -2.90 -20.59
N TRP A 147 2.75 -2.46 -21.86
CA TRP A 147 2.13 -3.32 -22.88
C TRP A 147 2.88 -4.62 -23.10
N ARG A 148 4.22 -4.58 -23.12
CA ARG A 148 5.04 -5.79 -23.20
C ARG A 148 4.89 -6.72 -22.00
N ASN A 149 4.40 -6.24 -20.87
CA ASN A 149 4.17 -7.07 -19.67
C ASN A 149 2.74 -7.59 -19.59
N TYR A 150 1.76 -6.75 -19.89
CA TYR A 150 0.33 -7.04 -19.65
C TYR A 150 -0.47 -7.37 -20.91
N ALA A 151 0.08 -7.13 -22.11
CA ALA A 151 -0.55 -7.41 -23.41
C ALA A 151 0.18 -8.49 -24.24
N VAL A 152 0.96 -9.39 -23.60
CA VAL A 152 1.71 -10.42 -24.34
C VAL A 152 0.75 -11.42 -24.99
N GLY A 153 0.67 -11.41 -26.32
CA GLY A 153 -0.13 -12.34 -27.12
C GLY A 153 -1.65 -12.16 -27.00
N ARG A 154 -2.10 -11.01 -26.46
CA ARG A 154 -3.52 -10.69 -26.22
C ARG A 154 -3.69 -9.18 -26.03
N VAL A 155 -4.93 -8.70 -26.15
CA VAL A 155 -5.25 -7.29 -25.86
C VAL A 155 -5.05 -7.01 -24.37
N GLY A 156 -4.28 -5.97 -24.06
CA GLY A 156 -4.13 -5.42 -22.71
C GLY A 156 -4.97 -4.15 -22.54
N TYR A 157 -5.22 -3.77 -21.29
CA TYR A 157 -6.00 -2.59 -20.95
C TYR A 157 -5.29 -1.80 -19.86
N SER A 158 -5.46 -0.48 -19.88
CA SER A 158 -4.95 0.46 -18.89
C SER A 158 -6.13 1.26 -18.33
N LEU A 159 -6.43 1.05 -17.05
CA LEU A 159 -7.60 1.61 -16.37
C LEU A 159 -7.19 2.86 -15.60
N GLY A 160 -7.69 4.03 -15.99
CA GLY A 160 -7.37 5.33 -15.38
C GLY A 160 -8.31 5.68 -14.22
N PHE A 161 -7.77 5.80 -13.01
CA PHE A 161 -8.50 6.08 -11.77
C PHE A 161 -8.28 7.51 -11.28
N GLU A 162 -9.35 8.17 -10.84
CA GLU A 162 -9.30 9.49 -10.21
C GLU A 162 -8.81 9.37 -8.76
N THR A 163 -7.60 9.84 -8.49
CA THR A 163 -6.93 9.64 -7.19
C THR A 163 -7.70 10.26 -6.02
N THR A 164 -8.35 11.40 -6.23
CA THR A 164 -9.18 12.10 -5.23
C THR A 164 -10.40 11.29 -4.78
N ARG A 165 -10.79 10.26 -5.53
CA ARG A 165 -11.94 9.38 -5.26
C ARG A 165 -11.51 7.96 -4.87
N MET A 166 -10.21 7.71 -4.71
CA MET A 166 -9.66 6.40 -4.32
C MET A 166 -9.63 6.15 -2.81
N ALA A 167 -10.24 7.02 -2.00
CA ALA A 167 -10.47 6.77 -0.59
C ALA A 167 -11.24 5.46 -0.40
N THR A 168 -10.80 4.61 0.53
CA THR A 168 -11.45 3.33 0.82
C THR A 168 -12.38 3.43 2.02
N GLY A 169 -13.34 2.50 2.10
CA GLY A 169 -14.32 2.45 3.19
C GLY A 169 -13.84 1.67 4.43
N ASP A 170 -12.64 1.08 4.40
CA ASP A 170 -12.07 0.41 5.56
C ASP A 170 -11.29 1.39 6.44
N GLY A 171 -11.42 1.26 7.76
CA GLY A 171 -10.72 2.12 8.73
C GLY A 171 -9.18 2.00 8.69
N SER A 172 -8.66 1.13 7.83
CA SER A 172 -7.24 0.90 7.60
C SER A 172 -6.69 1.62 6.36
N MET A 173 -7.52 2.41 5.66
CA MET A 173 -7.23 3.19 4.43
C MET A 173 -5.87 2.85 3.77
N PRO A 174 -5.83 2.00 2.73
CA PRO A 174 -4.59 1.67 2.07
C PRO A 174 -3.95 2.94 1.52
N LEU A 175 -2.66 3.07 1.78
CA LEU A 175 -1.88 4.24 1.40
C LEU A 175 -1.62 4.23 -0.09
N LEU A 176 -1.86 5.35 -0.75
CA LEU A 176 -1.57 5.54 -2.16
C LEU A 176 -0.33 6.43 -2.30
N GLU A 177 0.80 5.84 -2.62
CA GLU A 177 2.10 6.51 -2.60
C GLU A 177 2.79 6.44 -3.97
N ALA A 178 3.51 7.51 -4.32
CA ALA A 178 4.40 7.49 -5.47
C ALA A 178 5.66 6.66 -5.13
N VAL A 179 6.17 5.93 -6.11
CA VAL A 179 7.42 5.17 -5.96
C VAL A 179 8.63 6.11 -6.01
N ILE A 180 9.55 5.91 -5.08
CA ILE A 180 10.82 6.62 -4.97
C ILE A 180 11.89 5.87 -5.75
N TYR A 181 12.47 6.54 -6.74
CA TYR A 181 13.55 6.02 -7.59
C TYR A 181 14.93 6.55 -7.20
N ARG A 182 14.98 7.55 -6.32
CA ARG A 182 16.19 8.28 -5.94
C ARG A 182 16.61 7.95 -4.51
N ASP A 183 17.81 7.39 -4.36
CA ASP A 183 18.39 7.03 -3.07
C ASP A 183 18.47 8.20 -2.08
N ASP A 184 18.74 9.41 -2.55
CA ASP A 184 18.88 10.58 -1.67
C ASP A 184 17.52 11.05 -1.12
N ILE A 185 16.45 10.93 -1.90
CA ILE A 185 15.07 11.14 -1.43
C ILE A 185 14.70 10.03 -0.43
N ALA A 186 14.99 8.77 -0.75
CA ALA A 186 14.72 7.64 0.13
C ALA A 186 15.40 7.79 1.49
N ARG A 187 16.67 8.22 1.51
CA ARG A 187 17.41 8.53 2.74
C ARG A 187 16.76 9.68 3.50
N SER A 188 16.44 10.79 2.84
CA SER A 188 15.75 11.94 3.47
C SER A 188 14.44 11.55 4.15
N VAL A 189 13.61 10.73 3.49
CA VAL A 189 12.36 10.19 4.05
C VAL A 189 12.63 9.38 5.32
N ILE A 190 13.62 8.48 5.29
CA ILE A 190 13.95 7.66 6.44
C ILE A 190 14.56 8.52 7.57
N ASP A 191 15.49 9.41 7.26
CA ASP A 191 16.15 10.30 8.23
C ASP A 191 15.12 11.19 8.95
N GLN A 192 14.13 11.73 8.24
CA GLN A 192 13.05 12.49 8.87
C GLN A 192 12.18 11.61 9.77
N LEU A 193 11.83 10.39 9.34
CA LEU A 193 11.13 9.44 10.20
C LEU A 193 11.95 9.14 11.47
N LEU A 194 13.25 8.86 11.35
CA LEU A 194 14.15 8.60 12.48
C LEU A 194 14.14 9.79 13.45
N GLY A 195 14.33 11.01 12.95
CA GLY A 195 14.35 12.23 13.77
C GLY A 195 13.04 12.51 14.49
N ARG A 196 11.89 12.28 13.83
CA ARG A 196 10.55 12.45 14.42
C ARG A 196 10.29 11.44 15.54
N ILE A 197 10.69 10.19 15.33
CA ILE A 197 10.59 9.13 16.32
C ILE A 197 11.49 9.46 17.52
N ASP A 198 12.74 9.82 17.29
CA ASP A 198 13.68 10.16 18.37
C ASP A 198 13.20 11.34 19.21
N ALA A 199 12.76 12.42 18.55
CA ALA A 199 12.19 13.58 19.23
C ALA A 199 10.94 13.25 20.05
N TYR A 200 10.12 12.29 19.58
CA TYR A 200 8.97 11.78 20.32
C TYR A 200 9.44 10.97 21.54
N PHE A 201 10.46 10.13 21.39
CA PHE A 201 11.01 9.29 22.46
C PHE A 201 11.69 10.09 23.58
N VAL A 202 12.40 11.17 23.24
CA VAL A 202 13.05 12.05 24.22
C VAL A 202 12.04 12.79 25.11
N ARG A 203 10.84 13.08 24.59
CA ARG A 203 9.85 13.93 25.27
C ARG A 203 8.83 13.17 26.11
N GLN A 204 8.72 11.86 25.94
CA GLN A 204 7.64 11.06 26.52
C GLN A 204 8.21 9.90 27.35
N SER A 205 7.59 9.63 28.49
CA SER A 205 7.81 8.40 29.23
C SER A 205 6.82 7.33 28.76
N PHE A 206 7.34 6.17 28.37
CA PHE A 206 6.53 5.06 27.86
C PHE A 206 6.42 3.92 28.87
N GLY A 207 5.22 3.36 28.97
CA GLY A 207 5.02 2.00 29.48
C GLY A 207 5.26 0.96 28.38
N GLU A 208 5.28 -0.32 28.76
CA GLU A 208 5.51 -1.43 27.81
C GLU A 208 4.43 -1.50 26.71
N VAL A 209 3.21 -1.03 26.98
CA VAL A 209 2.10 -0.98 26.02
C VAL A 209 2.38 0.01 24.90
N GLU A 210 2.75 1.24 25.25
CA GLU A 210 3.02 2.28 24.27
C GLU A 210 4.24 1.92 23.41
N VAL A 211 5.26 1.27 24.00
CA VAL A 211 6.39 0.71 23.25
C VAL A 211 5.92 -0.30 22.20
N GLY A 212 4.98 -1.19 22.54
CA GLY A 212 4.41 -2.15 21.60
C GLY A 212 3.67 -1.47 20.44
N TYR A 213 2.82 -0.49 20.73
CA TYR A 213 2.10 0.28 19.71
C TYR A 213 3.06 1.04 18.79
N VAL A 214 4.02 1.78 19.36
CA VAL A 214 4.99 2.56 18.59
C VAL A 214 5.87 1.63 17.74
N SER A 215 6.25 0.46 18.25
CA SER A 215 6.99 -0.55 17.48
C SER A 215 6.18 -1.07 16.28
N GLY A 216 4.89 -1.35 16.47
CA GLY A 216 3.99 -1.81 15.39
C GLY A 216 3.74 -0.74 14.34
N MET A 217 3.50 0.51 14.77
CA MET A 217 3.39 1.67 13.88
C MET A 217 4.69 1.86 13.07
N LEU A 218 5.84 1.79 13.74
CA LEU A 218 7.14 1.94 13.11
C LEU A 218 7.40 0.82 12.10
N GLN A 219 7.09 -0.43 12.45
CA GLN A 219 7.18 -1.56 11.53
C GLN A 219 6.33 -1.33 10.28
N ALA A 220 5.08 -0.87 10.44
CA ALA A 220 4.20 -0.55 9.33
C ALA A 220 4.78 0.54 8.43
N GLN A 221 5.25 1.66 9.02
CA GLN A 221 5.85 2.78 8.28
C GLN A 221 7.12 2.37 7.53
N LEU A 222 8.03 1.64 8.17
CA LEU A 222 9.24 1.12 7.50
C LEU A 222 8.88 0.15 6.37
N ASN A 223 7.82 -0.66 6.53
CA ASN A 223 7.37 -1.56 5.48
C ASN A 223 6.73 -0.78 4.31
N ILE A 224 5.98 0.29 4.59
CA ILE A 224 5.44 1.20 3.56
C ILE A 224 6.59 1.81 2.76
N ILE A 225 7.59 2.38 3.44
CA ILE A 225 8.78 2.95 2.79
C ILE A 225 9.45 1.88 1.91
N ALA A 226 9.73 0.69 2.46
CA ALA A 226 10.33 -0.40 1.70
C ALA A 226 9.50 -0.78 0.45
N CYS A 227 8.17 -0.75 0.55
CA CYS A 227 7.27 -1.03 -0.56
C CYS A 227 7.24 0.05 -1.64
N ILE A 228 7.72 1.27 -1.39
CA ILE A 228 7.76 2.35 -2.38
C ILE A 228 9.17 2.64 -2.88
N LEU A 229 10.19 1.88 -2.48
CA LEU A 229 11.53 2.01 -3.05
C LEU A 229 11.69 1.15 -4.29
N LYS A 230 12.21 1.72 -5.36
CA LYS A 230 12.51 1.01 -6.60
C LYS A 230 13.81 1.50 -7.21
N HIS A 231 14.52 0.60 -7.89
CA HIS A 231 15.79 0.93 -8.51
C HIS A 231 15.62 2.00 -9.61
N PRO A 232 16.52 3.00 -9.74
CA PRO A 232 16.37 4.12 -10.70
C PRO A 232 16.08 3.73 -12.15
N LYS A 233 16.58 2.56 -12.59
CA LYS A 233 16.34 2.01 -13.94
C LYS A 233 14.86 1.76 -14.27
N PHE A 234 13.98 1.72 -13.28
CA PHE A 234 12.53 1.54 -13.48
C PHE A 234 11.76 2.87 -13.43
N GLU A 235 12.43 4.02 -13.38
CA GLU A 235 11.80 5.34 -13.33
C GLU A 235 10.81 5.57 -14.49
N GLU A 236 11.05 4.92 -15.65
CA GLU A 236 10.13 4.93 -16.78
C GLU A 236 8.71 4.48 -16.43
N GLU A 237 8.55 3.61 -15.41
CA GLU A 237 7.23 3.11 -15.02
C GLU A 237 6.36 4.18 -14.35
N SER A 238 6.97 5.25 -13.81
CA SER A 238 6.28 6.34 -13.11
C SER A 238 5.24 5.81 -12.11
N GLU A 239 5.65 4.81 -11.33
CA GLU A 239 4.75 3.96 -10.56
C GLU A 239 4.14 4.65 -9.32
N TYR A 240 2.88 4.34 -9.04
CA TYR A 240 2.19 4.56 -7.78
C TYR A 240 1.76 3.20 -7.20
N ARG A 241 1.78 3.08 -5.87
CA ARG A 241 1.36 1.86 -5.16
C ARG A 241 0.26 2.19 -4.17
N GLN A 242 -0.86 1.49 -4.32
CA GLN A 242 -1.86 1.39 -3.26
C GLN A 242 -1.50 0.20 -2.37
N ILE A 243 -1.05 0.49 -1.15
CA ILE A 243 -0.46 -0.47 -0.22
C ILE A 243 -1.48 -0.82 0.85
N TYR A 244 -1.78 -2.10 0.94
CA TYR A 244 -2.70 -2.66 1.91
C TYR A 244 -1.97 -3.60 2.87
N GLN A 245 -1.99 -3.22 4.15
CA GLN A 245 -1.44 -4.00 5.25
C GLN A 245 -2.58 -4.31 6.22
N PRO A 246 -3.00 -5.58 6.34
CA PRO A 246 -4.01 -5.95 7.29
C PRO A 246 -3.47 -5.84 8.72
N SER A 247 -4.30 -5.36 9.64
CA SER A 247 -4.00 -5.35 11.07
C SER A 247 -4.03 -6.76 11.71
N SER A 248 -4.52 -7.77 10.97
CA SER A 248 -4.72 -9.16 11.39
C SER A 248 -4.18 -10.12 10.33
N SER A 249 -3.76 -11.35 10.71
CA SER A 249 -3.20 -12.35 9.78
C SER A 249 -4.06 -12.59 8.54
N ALA A 250 -3.45 -13.05 7.42
CA ALA A 250 -4.13 -13.38 6.16
C ALA A 250 -5.40 -14.26 6.25
N LEU A 251 -5.64 -14.95 7.37
CA LEU A 251 -6.88 -15.70 7.64
C LEU A 251 -8.10 -14.83 7.96
N VAL A 252 -7.89 -13.57 8.39
CA VAL A 252 -8.95 -12.57 8.64
C VAL A 252 -9.22 -11.73 7.39
N LEU A 253 -8.27 -11.71 6.47
CA LEU A 253 -8.51 -11.21 5.14
C LEU A 253 -9.33 -12.23 4.36
N ASN A 254 -10.33 -11.75 3.63
CA ASN A 254 -10.92 -12.51 2.54
C ASN A 254 -9.89 -12.62 1.40
N THR A 255 -8.70 -13.18 1.69
CA THR A 255 -7.65 -13.43 0.72
C THR A 255 -8.16 -14.44 -0.27
N GLU A 256 -8.20 -14.01 -1.52
CA GLU A 256 -8.62 -14.81 -2.65
C GLU A 256 -7.39 -15.26 -3.43
N PHE A 257 -7.58 -16.26 -4.28
CA PHE A 257 -6.49 -16.83 -5.07
C PHE A 257 -6.87 -16.80 -6.55
N ARG A 258 -5.91 -16.43 -7.38
CA ARG A 258 -6.04 -16.47 -8.84
C ARG A 258 -4.83 -17.15 -9.47
N GLN A 259 -5.00 -17.59 -10.71
CA GLN A 259 -3.87 -17.96 -11.54
C GLN A 259 -3.09 -16.68 -11.92
N GLY A 260 -1.87 -16.56 -11.42
CA GLY A 260 -0.91 -15.54 -11.83
C GLY A 260 0.21 -16.12 -12.68
N ARG A 261 1.13 -15.25 -13.12
CA ARG A 261 2.29 -15.60 -13.96
C ARG A 261 3.16 -16.71 -13.35
N PHE A 262 3.26 -16.76 -12.02
CA PHE A 262 4.08 -17.72 -11.27
C PHE A 262 3.24 -18.77 -10.52
N GLY A 263 2.04 -19.08 -11.01
CA GLY A 263 1.14 -20.07 -10.43
C GLY A 263 0.09 -19.45 -9.50
N LEU A 264 -0.16 -20.09 -8.35
CA LEU A 264 -1.16 -19.64 -7.39
C LEU A 264 -0.74 -18.30 -6.75
N THR A 265 -1.53 -17.26 -6.99
CA THR A 265 -1.25 -15.89 -6.51
C THR A 265 -2.35 -15.44 -5.54
N PRO A 266 -2.00 -15.15 -4.27
CA PRO A 266 -2.93 -14.54 -3.32
C PRO A 266 -3.11 -13.06 -3.63
N PHE A 267 -4.35 -12.60 -3.50
CA PHE A 267 -4.72 -11.21 -3.67
C PHE A 267 -5.91 -10.85 -2.77
N VAL A 268 -6.09 -9.56 -2.51
CA VAL A 268 -7.26 -9.01 -1.83
C VAL A 268 -8.00 -8.06 -2.76
N ARG A 269 -9.31 -7.95 -2.59
CA ARG A 269 -10.14 -6.99 -3.32
C ARG A 269 -10.31 -5.72 -2.50
N ILE A 270 -9.77 -4.61 -3.00
CA ILE A 270 -9.90 -3.28 -2.41
C ILE A 270 -11.15 -2.62 -2.98
N GLY A 271 -12.07 -2.27 -2.08
CA GLY A 271 -13.25 -1.44 -2.39
C GLY A 271 -13.03 0.01 -2.01
N PHE A 272 -13.81 0.90 -2.63
CA PHE A 272 -13.74 2.34 -2.40
C PHE A 272 -14.90 2.82 -1.50
N LEU A 273 -14.77 4.04 -0.98
CA LEU A 273 -15.78 4.67 -0.12
C LEU A 273 -17.13 4.78 -0.82
N GLU A 274 -17.12 5.10 -2.11
CA GLU A 274 -18.27 4.95 -2.98
C GLU A 274 -18.50 3.45 -3.23
N LYS A 275 -19.42 2.87 -2.45
CA LYS A 275 -19.66 1.42 -2.46
C LYS A 275 -19.95 0.93 -3.88
N ASP A 276 -19.27 -0.16 -4.23
CA ASP A 276 -19.46 -0.94 -5.45
C ASP A 276 -19.27 -0.14 -6.76
N ARG A 277 -18.59 1.01 -6.71
CA ARG A 277 -18.23 1.80 -7.89
C ARG A 277 -16.77 2.19 -7.88
N LEU A 278 -16.06 1.83 -8.94
CA LEU A 278 -14.68 2.25 -9.16
C LEU A 278 -14.63 3.75 -9.50
N PRO A 279 -13.63 4.50 -9.01
CA PRO A 279 -13.37 5.88 -9.41
C PRO A 279 -12.72 5.94 -10.80
N LEU A 280 -13.32 5.26 -11.77
CA LEU A 280 -12.76 5.06 -13.11
C LEU A 280 -13.14 6.23 -14.03
N LYS A 281 -12.13 6.79 -14.71
CA LYS A 281 -12.27 7.91 -15.64
C LYS A 281 -12.10 7.48 -17.08
N THR A 282 -11.06 6.69 -17.36
CA THR A 282 -10.73 6.25 -18.71
C THR A 282 -10.32 4.78 -18.74
N ILE A 283 -10.43 4.14 -19.90
CA ILE A 283 -9.75 2.88 -20.22
C ILE A 283 -9.05 3.03 -21.57
N THR A 284 -7.75 2.80 -21.60
CA THR A 284 -6.97 2.71 -22.84
C THR A 284 -6.81 1.26 -23.24
N ILE A 285 -7.26 0.94 -24.46
CA ILE A 285 -7.03 -0.35 -25.11
C ILE A 285 -5.59 -0.36 -25.64
N GLY A 286 -4.81 -1.36 -25.27
CA GLY A 286 -3.46 -1.53 -25.77
C GLY A 286 -3.41 -1.83 -27.28
N PRO A 287 -2.21 -1.86 -27.88
CA PRO A 287 -2.04 -2.15 -29.30
C PRO A 287 -2.76 -3.46 -29.69
N CYS A 288 -3.61 -3.43 -30.72
CA CYS A 288 -4.36 -4.60 -31.18
C CYS A 288 -4.69 -4.54 -32.68
N GLN A 289 -5.10 -5.68 -33.27
CA GLN A 289 -5.34 -5.80 -34.72
C GLN A 289 -6.58 -5.02 -35.18
N ASP A 290 -7.64 -5.01 -34.36
CA ASP A 290 -8.90 -4.34 -34.67
C ASP A 290 -9.37 -3.50 -33.45
N PRO A 291 -8.80 -2.30 -33.27
CA PRO A 291 -9.15 -1.43 -32.14
C PRO A 291 -10.60 -0.94 -32.16
N GLU A 292 -11.23 -0.83 -33.34
CA GLU A 292 -12.61 -0.36 -33.45
C GLU A 292 -13.59 -1.40 -32.90
N THR A 293 -13.45 -2.66 -33.31
CA THR A 293 -14.28 -3.75 -32.78
C THR A 293 -14.07 -3.92 -31.28
N GLU A 294 -12.84 -3.85 -30.80
CA GLU A 294 -12.52 -3.94 -29.38
C GLU A 294 -13.12 -2.77 -28.57
N SER A 295 -13.05 -1.54 -29.10
CA SER A 295 -13.67 -0.36 -28.50
C SER A 295 -15.20 -0.50 -28.37
N ASN A 296 -15.86 -1.02 -29.40
CA ASN A 296 -17.30 -1.24 -29.38
C ASN A 296 -17.70 -2.29 -28.34
N ALA A 297 -16.98 -3.42 -28.28
CA ALA A 297 -17.21 -4.47 -27.29
C ALA A 297 -16.99 -3.94 -25.86
N LEU A 298 -15.90 -3.19 -25.63
CA LEU A 298 -15.60 -2.60 -24.34
C LEU A 298 -16.68 -1.60 -23.90
N LYS A 299 -17.16 -0.72 -24.79
CA LYS A 299 -18.25 0.22 -24.48
C LYS A 299 -19.54 -0.49 -24.09
N MET A 300 -19.88 -1.59 -24.77
CA MET A 300 -21.04 -2.41 -24.41
C MET A 300 -20.88 -3.04 -23.03
N PHE A 301 -19.70 -3.60 -22.74
CA PHE A 301 -19.37 -4.19 -21.44
C PHE A 301 -19.40 -3.16 -20.30
N LEU A 302 -18.83 -1.98 -20.50
CA LEU A 302 -18.88 -0.90 -19.52
C LEU A 302 -20.32 -0.45 -19.27
N SER A 303 -21.13 -0.30 -20.32
CA SER A 303 -22.53 0.09 -20.18
C SER A 303 -23.34 -0.92 -19.37
N SER A 304 -23.14 -2.23 -19.60
CA SER A 304 -23.85 -3.27 -18.85
C SER A 304 -23.43 -3.38 -17.38
N ASN A 305 -22.26 -2.85 -17.01
CA ASN A 305 -21.75 -2.81 -15.64
C ASN A 305 -21.91 -1.42 -14.97
N GLY A 306 -22.63 -0.47 -15.59
CA GLY A 306 -22.86 0.86 -14.98
C GLY A 306 -21.73 1.88 -15.20
N TYR A 307 -20.77 1.60 -16.07
CA TYR A 307 -19.62 2.43 -16.40
C TYR A 307 -19.71 3.12 -17.77
N ALA A 308 -20.92 3.37 -18.29
CA ALA A 308 -21.13 4.03 -19.59
C ALA A 308 -20.51 5.44 -19.72
N HIS A 309 -20.16 6.07 -18.60
CA HIS A 309 -19.53 7.39 -18.53
C HIS A 309 -18.00 7.36 -18.71
N VAL A 310 -17.39 6.17 -18.69
CA VAL A 310 -15.94 5.99 -18.78
C VAL A 310 -15.49 6.17 -20.23
N GLU A 311 -14.49 7.02 -20.43
CA GLU A 311 -13.93 7.28 -21.76
C GLU A 311 -13.07 6.09 -22.23
N VAL A 312 -13.31 5.62 -23.45
CA VAL A 312 -12.54 4.52 -24.06
C VAL A 312 -11.59 5.09 -25.11
N LEU A 313 -10.30 4.84 -24.91
CA LEU A 313 -9.19 5.29 -25.74
C LEU A 313 -8.46 4.08 -26.35
N THR A 314 -7.62 4.32 -27.35
CA THR A 314 -6.74 3.32 -27.97
C THR A 314 -5.29 3.79 -27.93
N SER A 315 -4.37 2.87 -27.68
CA SER A 315 -2.93 3.14 -27.70
C SER A 315 -2.48 3.61 -29.08
N GLU A 316 -1.58 4.60 -29.10
CA GLU A 316 -0.94 5.11 -30.32
C GLU A 316 0.39 4.40 -30.63
N ILE A 317 0.84 3.51 -29.72
CA ILE A 317 2.12 2.81 -29.84
C ILE A 317 2.04 1.77 -30.96
N PRO A 318 2.92 1.84 -31.99
CA PRO A 318 2.93 0.89 -33.10
C PRO A 318 3.65 -0.42 -32.70
N LEU A 319 3.14 -1.10 -31.66
CA LEU A 319 3.63 -2.41 -31.25
C LEU A 319 3.01 -3.47 -32.15
N ARG A 320 3.84 -4.20 -32.91
CA ARG A 320 3.40 -5.41 -33.59
C ARG A 320 3.23 -6.53 -32.56
N MET A 321 2.00 -6.98 -32.37
CA MET A 321 1.68 -8.16 -31.58
C MET A 321 1.78 -9.44 -32.40
#